data_AF-A0A941NVJ4-F1
#
_entry.id   AF-A0A941NVJ4-F1
#
_cell.length_a   1.000
_cell.length_b   1.000
_cell.length_c   1.000
_cell.angle_alpha   90.00
_cell.angle_beta   90.00
_cell.angle_gamma   90.00
#
_symmetry.space_group_name_H-M   'P 1'
#
loop_
_entity.id
_entity.type
_entity.pdbx_description
1 polymer ?
#
loop_
_entity_poly.entity_id
_entity_poly.type
_entity_poly.pdbx_seq_one_letter_code
_entity_poly.pdbx_strand_id
1 'polypeptide(L)'
;ENFFIGNPGVQGSNMFFKTQSLVDIGGFDETLPNTTDRDLMIRFLWKNDTNNIVVIETIGVTHYNHKRAKVNNDIPRKKQGLDLFYKKYKAHFSEEAYKKSLARAKAFFNYNPMEQIVICMPLKNAEKTLEKSVYSVLNQKNTKREIILIIGNDNSTDDSETILKEIALQNPNVVLLNVNFGNAYLNRNYLNEYARTNYPNCILIGRLDADDVIYTENTISEIEKLFDENNFDVLMCGNKQVKNGTVLEWENKPSKKL
;
A
#
# COMPACT_ATOMS: atom_id res chain seq x y z
N GLU A 1 4.58 7.83 19.97
CA GLU A 1 3.85 6.58 19.69
C GLU A 1 2.45 6.48 20.30
N ASN A 2 2.14 7.11 21.45
CA ASN A 2 0.79 7.03 22.05
C ASN A 2 -0.35 7.42 21.10
N PHE A 3 -0.15 8.45 20.27
CA PHE A 3 -1.11 8.85 19.23
C PHE A 3 -1.27 7.83 18.10
N PHE A 4 -0.30 6.94 17.89
CA PHE A 4 -0.37 5.82 16.96
C PHE A 4 -1.09 4.61 17.56
N ILE A 5 -1.12 4.46 18.88
CA ILE A 5 -1.76 3.30 19.55
C ILE A 5 -3.20 3.60 19.94
N GLY A 6 -3.46 4.79 20.48
CA GLY A 6 -4.73 5.15 21.09
C GLY A 6 -5.25 6.52 20.69
N ASN A 7 -6.27 6.97 21.42
CA ASN A 7 -6.74 8.35 21.37
C ASN A 7 -6.57 8.95 22.78
N PRO A 8 -5.60 9.85 23.01
CA PRO A 8 -5.36 10.46 24.32
C PRO A 8 -6.37 11.57 24.64
N GLY A 9 -7.64 11.38 24.28
CA GLY A 9 -8.72 12.34 24.53
C GLY A 9 -8.92 13.40 23.43
N VAL A 10 -8.26 13.29 22.28
CA VAL A 10 -8.46 14.23 21.15
C VAL A 10 -9.82 14.02 20.49
N GLN A 11 -10.56 15.11 20.33
CA GLN A 11 -11.83 15.20 19.62
C GLN A 11 -11.90 16.53 18.84
N GLY A 12 -12.66 16.58 17.75
CA GLY A 12 -12.71 17.78 16.90
C GLY A 12 -13.14 19.08 17.61
N SER A 13 -13.85 18.99 18.75
CA SER A 13 -14.35 20.18 19.45
C SER A 13 -13.54 20.60 20.69
N ASN A 14 -12.56 19.81 21.14
CA ASN A 14 -11.86 20.05 22.42
C ASN A 14 -10.41 20.52 22.27
N MET A 15 -10.06 21.11 21.13
CA MET A 15 -8.71 21.57 20.83
C MET A 15 -8.70 23.03 20.40
N PHE A 16 -7.68 23.76 20.86
CA PHE A 16 -7.34 25.10 20.37
C PHE A 16 -5.91 25.09 19.88
N PHE A 17 -5.66 25.67 18.70
CA PHE A 17 -4.33 25.78 18.13
C PHE A 17 -3.96 27.26 17.98
N LYS A 18 -2.66 27.57 18.11
CA LYS A 18 -2.15 28.82 17.54
C LYS A 18 -2.44 28.81 16.03
N THR A 19 -3.01 29.90 15.50
CA THR A 19 -3.37 29.99 14.08
C THR A 19 -2.20 29.63 13.17
N GLN A 20 -1.01 30.16 13.47
CA GLN A 20 0.19 29.89 12.68
C GLN A 20 0.54 28.39 12.66
N SER A 21 0.39 27.67 13.78
CA SER A 21 0.69 26.24 13.82
C SER A 21 -0.24 25.41 12.94
N LEU A 22 -1.50 25.83 12.72
CA LEU A 22 -2.41 25.17 11.78
C LEU A 22 -2.04 25.47 10.32
N VAL A 23 -1.71 26.72 10.02
CA VAL A 23 -1.24 27.15 8.70
C VAL A 23 0.02 26.38 8.33
N ASP A 24 0.95 26.26 9.27
CA ASP A 24 2.23 25.61 9.10
C ASP A 24 2.11 24.12 8.75
N ILE A 25 1.08 23.43 9.23
CA ILE A 25 0.86 22.02 8.90
C ILE A 25 -0.09 21.83 7.72
N GLY A 26 -0.66 22.90 7.15
CA GLY A 26 -1.54 22.85 5.99
C GLY A 26 -2.99 22.45 6.30
N GLY A 27 -3.47 22.63 7.53
CA GLY A 27 -4.87 22.32 7.88
C GLY A 27 -5.19 20.82 7.83
N PHE A 28 -6.45 20.46 7.54
CA PHE A 28 -6.89 19.05 7.46
C PHE A 28 -6.47 18.40 6.14
N ASP A 29 -6.15 17.10 6.17
CA ASP A 29 -5.95 16.30 4.96
C ASP A 29 -7.31 15.88 4.39
N GLU A 30 -7.72 16.53 3.30
CA GLU A 30 -9.02 16.30 2.65
C GLU A 30 -9.10 14.96 1.90
N THR A 31 -7.96 14.27 1.71
CA THR A 31 -7.92 12.94 1.12
C THR A 31 -8.37 11.85 2.10
N LEU A 32 -8.41 12.15 3.41
CA LEU A 32 -8.81 11.21 4.45
C LEU A 32 -10.32 11.32 4.76
N PRO A 33 -11.13 10.28 4.48
CA PRO A 33 -12.57 10.31 4.71
C PRO A 33 -12.94 10.19 6.21
N ASN A 34 -11.99 9.76 7.04
CA ASN A 34 -12.07 9.64 8.50
C ASN A 34 -10.64 9.74 9.07
N THR A 35 -10.48 9.75 10.40
CA THR A 35 -9.19 9.87 11.11
C THR A 35 -8.45 11.19 10.87
N THR A 36 -9.16 12.20 10.37
CA THR A 36 -8.65 13.53 10.04
C THR A 36 -8.07 14.28 11.25
N ASP A 37 -8.76 14.25 12.40
CA ASP A 37 -8.24 14.86 13.65
C ASP A 37 -6.92 14.22 14.10
N ARG A 38 -6.79 12.91 13.89
CA ARG A 38 -5.61 12.14 14.27
C ARG A 38 -4.43 12.49 13.38
N ASP A 39 -4.65 12.52 12.07
CA ASP A 39 -3.67 12.95 11.07
C ASP A 39 -3.19 14.39 11.33
N LEU A 40 -4.12 15.32 11.57
CA LEU A 40 -3.82 16.71 11.92
C LEU A 40 -2.91 16.78 13.15
N MET A 41 -3.26 16.06 14.21
CA MET A 41 -2.49 16.06 15.45
C MET A 41 -1.10 15.43 15.27
N ILE A 42 -0.97 14.35 14.51
CA ILE A 42 0.34 13.76 14.21
C ILE A 42 1.24 14.76 13.49
N ARG A 43 0.71 15.43 12.45
CA ARG A 43 1.47 16.47 11.73
C ARG A 43 1.83 17.66 12.63
N PHE A 44 0.91 18.08 13.50
CA PHE A 44 1.18 19.11 14.51
C PHE A 44 2.34 18.70 15.44
N LEU A 45 2.29 17.50 16.01
CA LEU A 45 3.29 16.98 16.94
C LEU A 45 4.67 16.80 16.29
N TRP A 46 4.72 16.47 14.99
CA TRP A 46 5.98 16.37 14.27
C TRP A 46 6.61 17.71 13.94
N LYS A 47 5.80 18.76 13.73
CA LYS A 47 6.28 20.08 13.35
C LYS A 47 6.60 20.98 14.55
N ASN A 48 5.97 20.76 15.70
CA ASN A 48 6.05 21.66 16.85
C ASN A 48 6.74 21.00 18.04
N ASP A 49 7.39 21.81 18.87
CA ASP A 49 7.93 21.37 20.15
C ASP A 49 6.81 20.99 21.12
N THR A 50 6.81 19.74 21.56
CA THR A 50 5.81 19.18 22.46
C THR A 50 5.79 19.84 23.84
N ASN A 51 6.86 20.53 24.26
CA ASN A 51 6.88 21.29 25.51
C ASN A 51 5.93 22.49 25.50
N ASN A 52 5.52 22.96 24.32
CA ASN A 52 4.58 24.06 24.16
C ASN A 52 3.11 23.60 24.14
N ILE A 53 2.84 22.34 24.44
CA ILE A 53 1.49 21.78 24.51
C ILE A 53 1.00 21.86 25.94
N VAL A 54 -0.10 22.58 26.15
CA VAL A 54 -0.77 22.68 27.44
C VAL A 54 -2.01 21.80 27.41
N VAL A 55 -2.09 20.84 28.34
CA VAL A 55 -3.25 19.96 28.53
C VAL A 55 -3.94 20.35 29.83
N ILE A 56 -5.25 20.59 29.77
CA ILE A 56 -6.09 20.69 30.96
C ILE A 56 -6.87 19.39 31.11
N GLU A 57 -6.84 18.79 32.29
CA GLU A 57 -7.56 17.53 32.60
C GLU A 57 -9.00 17.78 33.09
N THR A 58 -9.52 18.99 32.87
CA THR A 58 -10.88 19.41 33.23
C THR A 58 -11.81 19.45 32.01
N ILE A 59 -13.11 19.50 32.25
CA ILE A 59 -14.12 19.48 31.19
C ILE A 59 -14.18 20.85 30.50
N GLY A 60 -13.69 20.93 29.26
CA GLY A 60 -13.79 22.14 28.43
C GLY A 60 -15.01 22.18 27.51
N VAL A 61 -15.64 21.03 27.22
CA VAL A 61 -16.71 20.92 26.21
C VAL A 61 -17.76 19.90 26.64
N THR A 62 -19.04 20.21 26.44
CA THR A 62 -20.15 19.26 26.52
C THR A 62 -20.40 18.66 25.13
N HIS A 63 -20.16 17.36 24.96
CA HIS A 63 -20.43 16.67 23.69
C HIS A 63 -21.88 16.14 23.64
N TYR A 64 -22.69 16.70 22.74
CA TYR A 64 -24.06 16.23 22.51
C TYR A 64 -24.08 15.05 21.54
N ASN A 65 -24.35 13.85 22.06
CA ASN A 65 -24.52 12.65 21.25
C ASN A 65 -25.99 12.50 20.81
N HIS A 66 -26.22 12.24 19.53
CA HIS A 66 -27.55 12.01 18.96
C HIS A 66 -27.58 10.69 18.19
N LYS A 67 -28.76 10.06 18.11
CA LYS A 67 -28.97 8.73 17.52
C LYS A 67 -28.89 8.67 15.98
N ARG A 68 -28.68 9.80 15.29
CA ARG A 68 -28.52 9.83 13.83
C ARG A 68 -27.22 9.15 13.42
N ALA A 69 -27.16 8.64 12.20
CA ALA A 69 -25.93 8.12 11.62
C ALA A 69 -24.85 9.22 11.64
N LYS A 70 -23.69 8.89 12.21
CA LYS A 70 -22.53 9.77 12.31
C LYS A 70 -21.45 9.29 11.36
N VAL A 71 -20.54 10.18 10.98
CA VAL A 71 -19.32 9.85 10.22
C VAL A 71 -18.48 8.73 10.89
N ASN A 72 -18.57 8.60 12.22
CA ASN A 72 -17.91 7.54 12.98
C ASN A 72 -18.70 6.22 13.09
N ASN A 73 -20.00 6.23 12.79
CA ASN A 73 -20.84 5.03 12.79
C ASN A 73 -20.94 4.38 11.39
N ASP A 74 -20.39 5.04 10.37
CA ASP A 74 -20.18 4.48 9.05
C ASP A 74 -18.93 3.58 9.07
N ILE A 75 -19.14 2.29 9.37
CA ILE A 75 -18.07 1.30 9.46
C ILE A 75 -17.28 1.19 8.14
N PRO A 76 -17.90 1.09 6.95
CA PRO A 76 -17.17 1.12 5.68
C PRO A 76 -16.24 2.34 5.53
N ARG A 77 -16.76 3.55 5.75
CA ARG A 77 -15.96 4.78 5.66
C ARG A 77 -14.84 4.82 6.71
N LYS A 78 -15.10 4.27 7.91
CA LYS A 78 -14.10 4.16 8.97
C LYS A 78 -12.96 3.21 8.58
N LYS A 79 -13.28 2.07 7.97
CA LYS A 79 -12.30 1.10 7.48
C LYS A 79 -11.43 1.72 6.38
N GLN A 80 -12.05 2.38 5.39
CA GLN A 80 -11.33 3.11 4.34
C GLN A 80 -10.39 4.18 4.93
N GLY A 81 -10.85 4.95 5.92
CA GLY A 81 -10.00 5.93 6.59
C GLY A 81 -8.83 5.28 7.34
N LEU A 82 -9.02 4.11 7.93
CA LEU A 82 -7.94 3.35 8.57
C LEU A 82 -6.95 2.77 7.55
N ASP A 83 -7.41 2.31 6.39
CA ASP A 83 -6.51 1.85 5.31
C ASP A 83 -5.58 2.98 4.86
N LEU A 84 -6.13 4.16 4.58
CA LEU A 84 -5.33 5.33 4.21
C LEU A 84 -4.43 5.81 5.34
N PHE A 85 -4.92 5.79 6.59
CA PHE A 85 -4.12 6.14 7.75
C PHE A 85 -2.92 5.21 7.92
N TYR A 86 -3.11 3.89 7.85
CA TYR A 86 -2.00 2.94 7.95
C TYR A 86 -1.08 3.03 6.73
N LYS A 87 -1.61 3.19 5.52
CA LYS A 87 -0.79 3.45 4.32
C LYS A 87 0.12 4.67 4.53
N LYS A 88 -0.40 5.75 5.11
CA LYS A 88 0.35 6.99 5.35
C LYS A 88 1.38 6.86 6.47
N TYR A 89 1.05 6.17 7.56
CA TYR A 89 1.83 6.27 8.80
C TYR A 89 2.59 5.02 9.19
N LYS A 90 2.35 3.86 8.57
CA LYS A 90 2.85 2.57 9.07
C LYS A 90 4.37 2.48 9.19
N ALA A 91 5.12 3.11 8.30
CA ALA A 91 6.58 3.19 8.39
C ALA A 91 7.10 3.88 9.67
N HIS A 92 6.26 4.66 10.35
CA HIS A 92 6.59 5.36 11.60
C HIS A 92 6.17 4.60 12.87
N PHE A 93 5.57 3.41 12.72
CA PHE A 93 5.25 2.56 13.86
C PHE A 93 6.44 1.68 14.22
N SER A 94 6.72 1.53 15.52
CA SER A 94 7.35 0.30 15.99
C SER A 94 6.42 -0.89 15.76
N GLU A 95 6.99 -2.09 15.63
CA GLU A 95 6.20 -3.32 15.42
C GLU A 95 5.17 -3.52 16.55
N GLU A 96 5.56 -3.26 17.80
CA GLU A 96 4.68 -3.35 18.95
C GLU A 96 3.54 -2.33 18.89
N ALA A 97 3.83 -1.06 18.58
CA ALA A 97 2.82 -0.03 18.43
C ALA A 97 1.84 -0.37 17.31
N TYR A 98 2.33 -0.94 16.21
CA TYR A 98 1.49 -1.34 15.08
C TYR A 98 0.50 -2.44 15.49
N LYS A 99 0.98 -3.49 16.15
CA LYS A 99 0.14 -4.58 16.68
C LYS A 99 -0.93 -4.05 17.64
N LYS A 100 -0.58 -3.16 18.56
CA LYS A 100 -1.54 -2.55 19.50
C LYS A 100 -2.58 -1.68 18.79
N SER A 101 -2.16 -0.88 17.81
CA SER A 101 -3.08 -0.05 17.01
C SER A 101 -4.06 -0.91 16.20
N LEU A 102 -3.57 -1.98 15.56
CA LEU A 102 -4.42 -2.93 14.84
C LEU A 102 -5.41 -3.63 15.76
N ALA A 103 -4.96 -4.12 16.91
CA ALA A 103 -5.83 -4.76 17.90
C ALA A 103 -6.97 -3.81 18.33
N ARG A 104 -6.63 -2.54 18.58
CA ARG A 104 -7.63 -1.51 18.88
C ARG A 104 -8.59 -1.28 17.71
N ALA A 105 -8.08 -1.12 16.49
CA ALA A 105 -8.91 -0.92 15.30
C ALA A 105 -9.86 -2.09 15.06
N LYS A 106 -9.39 -3.33 15.27
CA LYS A 106 -10.21 -4.54 15.22
C LYS A 106 -11.30 -4.55 16.28
N ALA A 107 -10.95 -4.25 17.54
CA ALA A 107 -11.91 -4.27 18.66
C ALA A 107 -13.05 -3.25 18.50
N PHE A 108 -12.76 -2.03 18.04
CA PHE A 108 -13.77 -0.97 17.96
C PHE A 108 -14.51 -0.91 16.61
N PHE A 109 -13.88 -1.34 15.52
CA PHE A 109 -14.41 -1.11 14.16
C PHE A 109 -14.46 -2.38 13.31
N ASN A 110 -14.13 -3.54 13.87
CA ASN A 110 -13.97 -4.80 13.14
C ASN A 110 -13.07 -4.62 11.90
N TYR A 111 -12.01 -3.83 12.05
CA TYR A 111 -11.05 -3.53 11.01
C TYR A 111 -10.00 -4.64 10.92
N ASN A 112 -9.76 -5.09 9.69
CA ASN A 112 -8.55 -5.84 9.34
C ASN A 112 -7.94 -5.11 8.14
N PRO A 113 -6.63 -4.85 8.14
CA PRO A 113 -5.99 -4.23 7.00
C PRO A 113 -6.16 -5.10 5.77
N MET A 114 -6.44 -4.47 4.62
CA MET A 114 -6.43 -5.19 3.35
C MET A 114 -5.04 -5.76 3.11
N GLU A 115 -4.97 -7.07 2.96
CA GLU A 115 -3.74 -7.74 2.55
C GLU A 115 -3.39 -7.35 1.11
N GLN A 116 -2.10 -7.24 0.83
CA GLN A 116 -1.59 -6.80 -0.46
C GLN A 116 -0.73 -7.89 -1.10
N ILE A 117 -0.81 -7.97 -2.43
CA ILE A 117 0.15 -8.69 -3.26
C ILE A 117 0.93 -7.65 -4.05
N VAL A 118 2.25 -7.65 -3.89
CA VAL A 118 3.12 -6.71 -4.60
C VAL A 118 3.86 -7.44 -5.71
N ILE A 119 3.64 -7.03 -6.96
CA ILE A 119 4.40 -7.51 -8.11
C ILE A 119 5.58 -6.56 -8.34
N CYS A 120 6.80 -7.08 -8.23
CA CYS A 120 8.03 -6.33 -8.46
C CYS A 120 8.55 -6.59 -9.88
N MET A 121 8.67 -5.53 -10.67
CA MET A 121 9.08 -5.58 -12.07
C MET A 121 10.36 -4.76 -12.29
N PRO A 122 11.53 -5.39 -12.41
CA PRO A 122 12.73 -4.70 -12.88
C PRO A 122 12.58 -4.38 -14.37
N LEU A 123 12.99 -3.20 -14.78
CA LEU A 123 12.83 -2.74 -16.15
C LEU A 123 14.10 -2.08 -16.68
N LYS A 124 14.47 -2.46 -17.91
CA LYS A 124 15.46 -1.78 -18.74
C LYS A 124 15.08 -1.96 -20.20
N ASN A 125 14.79 -0.87 -20.90
CA ASN A 125 14.52 -0.83 -22.34
C ASN A 125 13.50 -1.88 -22.83
N ALA A 126 12.25 -1.77 -22.38
CA ALA A 126 11.19 -2.73 -22.64
C ALA A 126 9.99 -2.16 -23.42
N GLU A 127 10.14 -1.04 -24.14
CA GLU A 127 9.03 -0.30 -24.78
C GLU A 127 8.06 -1.18 -25.60
N LYS A 128 8.56 -2.28 -26.19
CA LYS A 128 7.78 -3.17 -27.09
C LYS A 128 6.90 -4.18 -26.36
N THR A 129 7.22 -4.50 -25.11
CA THR A 129 6.56 -5.56 -24.33
C THR A 129 5.87 -5.02 -23.08
N LEU A 130 6.39 -3.91 -22.57
CA LEU A 130 6.02 -3.32 -21.29
C LEU A 130 4.52 -3.15 -21.09
N GLU A 131 3.84 -2.62 -22.10
CA GLU A 131 2.40 -2.40 -22.03
C GLU A 131 1.65 -3.71 -21.75
N LYS A 132 2.01 -4.79 -22.47
CA LYS A 132 1.39 -6.12 -22.27
C LYS A 132 1.72 -6.67 -20.89
N SER A 133 2.96 -6.53 -20.43
CA SER A 133 3.41 -6.99 -19.11
C SER A 133 2.64 -6.28 -17.99
N VAL A 134 2.53 -4.95 -18.05
CA VAL A 134 1.79 -4.14 -17.07
C VAL A 134 0.31 -4.50 -17.07
N TYR A 135 -0.34 -4.55 -18.23
CA TYR A 135 -1.75 -4.91 -18.31
C TYR A 135 -2.05 -6.35 -17.93
N SER A 136 -1.09 -7.28 -18.04
CA SER A 136 -1.26 -8.64 -17.51
C SER A 136 -1.44 -8.68 -16.00
N VAL A 137 -0.89 -7.68 -15.28
CA VAL A 137 -1.07 -7.50 -13.84
C VAL A 137 -2.34 -6.71 -13.54
N LEU A 138 -2.58 -5.60 -14.24
CA LEU A 138 -3.73 -4.72 -13.99
C LEU A 138 -5.08 -5.37 -14.32
N ASN A 139 -5.10 -6.26 -15.30
CA ASN A 139 -6.33 -6.95 -15.74
C ASN A 139 -6.62 -8.24 -14.96
N GLN A 140 -5.92 -8.49 -13.85
CA GLN A 140 -6.26 -9.62 -12.97
C GLN A 140 -7.67 -9.46 -12.39
N LYS A 141 -8.41 -10.56 -12.37
CA LYS A 141 -9.82 -10.65 -11.99
C LYS A 141 -9.99 -11.54 -10.77
N ASN A 142 -11.13 -11.36 -10.09
CA ASN A 142 -11.55 -12.19 -8.95
C ASN A 142 -10.55 -12.19 -7.78
N THR A 143 -9.73 -11.15 -7.66
CA THR A 143 -8.74 -11.02 -6.59
C THR A 143 -9.41 -10.52 -5.33
N LYS A 144 -9.09 -11.14 -4.20
CA LYS A 144 -9.52 -10.75 -2.86
C LYS A 144 -8.61 -9.66 -2.29
N ARG A 145 -7.34 -9.64 -2.70
CA ARG A 145 -6.31 -8.73 -2.17
C ARG A 145 -6.06 -7.58 -3.13
N GLU A 146 -5.54 -6.48 -2.57
CA GLU A 146 -5.10 -5.35 -3.37
C GLU A 146 -3.78 -5.73 -4.08
N ILE A 147 -3.75 -5.55 -5.41
CA ILE A 147 -2.53 -5.77 -6.20
C ILE A 147 -1.84 -4.44 -6.42
N ILE A 148 -0.56 -4.38 -6.10
CA ILE A 148 0.33 -3.25 -6.36
C ILE A 148 1.42 -3.71 -7.33
N LEU A 149 1.65 -2.93 -8.40
CA LEU A 149 2.74 -3.16 -9.34
C LEU A 149 3.82 -2.11 -9.10
N ILE A 150 5.02 -2.53 -8.69
CA ILE A 150 6.17 -1.65 -8.48
C ILE A 150 7.18 -1.91 -9.58
N ILE A 151 7.50 -0.87 -10.33
CA ILE A 151 8.36 -0.94 -11.51
C ILE A 151 9.62 -0.13 -11.25
N GLY A 152 10.76 -0.82 -11.27
CA GLY A 152 12.08 -0.18 -11.16
C GLY A 152 12.63 0.09 -12.55
N ASN A 153 12.47 1.31 -13.06
CA ASN A 153 13.04 1.72 -14.34
C ASN A 153 14.52 2.05 -14.17
N ASP A 154 15.40 1.16 -14.66
CA ASP A 154 16.85 1.25 -14.50
C ASP A 154 17.49 2.13 -15.59
N ASN A 155 17.14 3.42 -15.60
CA ASN A 155 17.66 4.42 -16.54
C ASN A 155 17.45 4.01 -18.00
N SER A 156 16.23 3.59 -18.35
CA SER A 156 15.91 3.22 -19.73
C SER A 156 16.12 4.39 -20.69
N THR A 157 16.55 4.07 -21.91
CA THR A 157 16.88 5.03 -22.96
C THR A 157 15.90 4.98 -24.14
N ASP A 158 14.89 4.13 -24.04
CA ASP A 158 13.81 3.94 -25.00
C ASP A 158 12.52 4.59 -24.46
N ASP A 159 11.37 4.37 -25.11
CA ASP A 159 10.12 5.03 -24.72
C ASP A 159 9.45 4.45 -23.45
N SER A 160 10.10 3.49 -22.76
CA SER A 160 9.54 2.82 -21.57
C SER A 160 9.08 3.80 -20.49
N GLU A 161 9.89 4.83 -20.18
CA GLU A 161 9.55 5.79 -19.11
C GLU A 161 8.31 6.61 -19.46
N THR A 162 8.17 7.02 -20.73
CA THR A 162 7.02 7.77 -21.22
C THR A 162 5.74 6.93 -21.09
N ILE A 163 5.78 5.69 -21.57
CA ILE A 163 4.65 4.74 -21.49
C ILE A 163 4.23 4.53 -20.03
N LEU A 164 5.19 4.34 -19.11
CA LEU A 164 4.88 4.11 -17.70
C LEU A 164 4.28 5.31 -16.99
N LYS A 165 4.72 6.53 -17.33
CA LYS A 165 4.14 7.75 -16.76
C LYS A 165 2.67 7.87 -17.15
N GLU A 166 2.34 7.60 -18.41
CA GLU A 166 0.94 7.61 -18.89
C GLU A 166 0.08 6.56 -18.17
N ILE A 167 0.59 5.32 -18.06
CA ILE A 167 -0.11 4.25 -17.35
C ILE A 167 -0.29 4.58 -15.86
N ALA A 168 0.77 5.02 -15.17
CA ALA A 168 0.73 5.32 -13.74
C ALA A 168 -0.18 6.51 -13.39
N LEU A 169 -0.31 7.50 -14.28
CA LEU A 169 -1.26 8.61 -14.12
C LEU A 169 -2.72 8.14 -14.02
N GLN A 170 -3.06 7.06 -14.71
CA GLN A 170 -4.41 6.49 -14.72
C GLN A 170 -4.59 5.37 -13.69
N ASN A 171 -3.50 4.82 -13.16
CA ASN A 171 -3.51 3.62 -12.33
C ASN A 171 -2.72 3.85 -11.03
N PRO A 172 -3.38 4.23 -9.92
CA PRO A 172 -2.71 4.56 -8.65
C PRO A 172 -2.01 3.36 -7.98
N ASN A 173 -2.26 2.15 -8.46
CA ASN A 173 -1.61 0.93 -7.99
C ASN A 173 -0.32 0.61 -8.77
N VAL A 174 0.03 1.40 -9.78
CA VAL A 174 1.31 1.32 -10.49
C VAL A 174 2.26 2.36 -9.92
N VAL A 175 3.39 1.89 -9.40
CA VAL A 175 4.41 2.75 -8.80
C VAL A 175 5.69 2.67 -9.62
N LEU A 176 6.03 3.78 -10.25
CA LEU A 176 7.25 3.94 -11.03
C LEU A 176 8.38 4.50 -10.16
N LEU A 177 9.48 3.75 -10.07
CA LEU A 177 10.71 4.14 -9.39
C LEU A 177 11.85 4.22 -10.41
N ASN A 178 12.42 5.40 -10.60
CA ASN A 178 13.60 5.57 -11.45
C ASN A 178 14.87 5.26 -10.65
N VAL A 179 15.68 4.33 -11.17
CA VAL A 179 16.93 3.86 -10.57
C VAL A 179 18.05 3.82 -11.61
N ASN A 180 19.30 3.61 -11.18
CA ASN A 180 20.45 3.52 -12.08
C ASN A 180 21.47 2.51 -11.52
N PHE A 181 21.04 1.27 -11.31
CA PHE A 181 21.86 0.18 -10.80
C PHE A 181 22.66 -0.53 -11.91
N GLY A 182 22.17 -0.47 -13.15
CA GLY A 182 22.75 -1.15 -14.31
C GLY A 182 22.70 -2.68 -14.24
N ASN A 183 22.00 -3.24 -13.26
CA ASN A 183 21.95 -4.69 -13.00
C ASN A 183 20.56 -5.09 -12.48
N ALA A 184 19.94 -6.08 -13.15
CA ALA A 184 18.60 -6.53 -12.81
C ALA A 184 18.46 -7.07 -11.38
N TYR A 185 19.48 -7.76 -10.84
CA TYR A 185 19.42 -8.31 -9.48
C TYR A 185 19.47 -7.23 -8.39
N LEU A 186 20.23 -6.15 -8.61
CA LEU A 186 20.26 -5.00 -7.70
C LEU A 186 18.90 -4.29 -7.71
N ASN A 187 18.32 -4.10 -8.89
CA ASN A 187 16.99 -3.55 -9.04
C ASN A 187 15.93 -4.42 -8.32
N ARG A 188 15.96 -5.74 -8.49
CA ARG A 188 15.07 -6.68 -7.77
C ARG A 188 15.22 -6.58 -6.25
N ASN A 189 16.45 -6.51 -5.73
CA ASN A 189 16.68 -6.34 -4.30
C ASN A 189 16.11 -5.01 -3.79
N TYR A 190 16.31 -3.93 -4.53
CA TYR A 190 15.74 -2.63 -4.22
C TYR A 190 14.21 -2.66 -4.20
N LEU A 191 13.58 -3.27 -5.20
CA LEU A 191 12.13 -3.41 -5.27
C LEU A 191 11.55 -4.22 -4.10
N ASN A 192 12.22 -5.31 -3.71
CA ASN A 192 11.81 -6.12 -2.55
C ASN A 192 11.85 -5.30 -1.25
N GLU A 193 12.92 -4.55 -1.02
CA GLU A 193 13.03 -3.68 0.16
C GLU A 193 12.00 -2.55 0.12
N TYR A 194 11.81 -1.92 -1.03
CA TYR A 194 10.79 -0.88 -1.20
C TYR A 194 9.39 -1.42 -0.92
N ALA A 195 9.05 -2.61 -1.44
CA ALA A 195 7.80 -3.29 -1.17
C ALA A 195 7.60 -3.51 0.33
N ARG A 196 8.61 -4.08 1.01
CA ARG A 196 8.58 -4.37 2.45
C ARG A 196 8.39 -3.12 3.31
N THR A 197 9.04 -2.01 2.94
CA THR A 197 9.00 -0.76 3.72
C THR A 197 7.73 0.05 3.46
N ASN A 198 7.27 0.13 2.22
CA ASN A 198 6.18 1.03 1.81
C ASN A 198 4.81 0.33 1.68
N TYR A 199 4.81 -0.99 1.49
CA TYR A 199 3.61 -1.82 1.44
C TYR A 199 3.65 -2.88 2.52
N PRO A 200 3.62 -2.48 3.78
CA PRO A 200 3.88 -3.41 4.86
C PRO A 200 2.69 -4.35 5.15
N ASN A 201 1.54 -4.22 4.47
CA ASN A 201 0.47 -5.24 4.43
C ASN A 201 0.68 -6.23 3.27
N CYS A 202 1.79 -6.10 2.54
CA CYS A 202 2.24 -7.06 1.55
C CYS A 202 2.52 -8.39 2.24
N ILE A 203 1.74 -9.41 1.88
CA ILE A 203 1.92 -10.76 2.37
C ILE A 203 2.63 -11.66 1.34
N LEU A 204 2.59 -11.27 0.06
CA LEU A 204 3.21 -12.00 -1.05
C LEU A 204 3.88 -11.02 -2.01
N ILE A 205 5.15 -11.29 -2.32
CA ILE A 205 5.90 -10.58 -3.36
C ILE A 205 5.98 -11.50 -4.58
N GLY A 206 5.38 -11.07 -5.69
CA GLY A 206 5.54 -11.70 -7.00
C GLY A 206 6.67 -11.04 -7.80
N ARG A 207 7.29 -11.80 -8.68
CA ARG A 207 8.30 -11.31 -9.63
C ARG A 207 7.80 -11.47 -11.05
N LEU A 208 7.90 -10.42 -11.84
CA LEU A 208 7.54 -10.43 -13.25
C LEU A 208 8.53 -9.54 -14.00
N ASP A 209 9.24 -10.09 -14.98
CA ASP A 209 10.12 -9.30 -15.83
C ASP A 209 9.29 -8.49 -16.85
N ALA A 210 9.81 -7.34 -17.30
CA ALA A 210 9.06 -6.38 -18.12
C ALA A 210 8.82 -6.82 -19.59
N ASP A 211 9.32 -8.00 -19.95
CA ASP A 211 9.10 -8.69 -21.22
C ASP A 211 8.23 -9.95 -21.10
N ASP A 212 7.80 -10.31 -19.89
CA ASP A 212 6.93 -11.43 -19.60
C ASP A 212 5.50 -10.99 -19.23
N VAL A 213 4.54 -11.91 -19.31
CA VAL A 213 3.13 -11.67 -18.94
C VAL A 213 2.63 -12.72 -17.96
N ILE A 214 1.76 -12.32 -17.04
CA ILE A 214 0.99 -13.28 -16.22
C ILE A 214 0.04 -14.07 -17.15
N TYR A 215 0.04 -15.40 -17.00
CA TYR A 215 -0.51 -16.32 -18.00
C TYR A 215 -2.02 -16.17 -18.26
N THR A 216 -2.81 -16.00 -17.20
CA THR A 216 -4.27 -15.80 -17.31
C THR A 216 -4.72 -14.65 -16.43
N GLU A 217 -5.90 -14.11 -16.73
CA GLU A 217 -6.55 -13.05 -15.93
C GLU A 217 -6.94 -13.52 -14.52
N ASN A 218 -6.91 -14.81 -14.21
CA ASN A 218 -7.26 -15.34 -12.89
C ASN A 218 -6.05 -15.88 -12.12
N THR A 219 -4.83 -15.81 -12.69
CA THR A 219 -3.64 -16.44 -12.11
C THR A 219 -3.38 -15.95 -10.68
N ILE A 220 -3.48 -14.64 -10.40
CA ILE A 220 -3.27 -14.13 -9.03
C ILE A 220 -4.39 -14.61 -8.08
N SER A 221 -5.64 -14.68 -8.51
CA SER A 221 -6.74 -15.21 -7.67
C SER A 221 -6.57 -16.69 -7.33
N GLU A 222 -6.00 -17.49 -8.24
CA GLU A 222 -5.66 -18.89 -7.98
C GLU A 222 -4.52 -19.01 -6.97
N ILE A 223 -3.51 -18.14 -7.06
CA ILE A 223 -2.41 -18.05 -6.09
C ILE A 223 -2.93 -17.65 -4.71
N GLU A 224 -3.83 -16.68 -4.63
CA GLU A 224 -4.49 -16.27 -3.38
C GLU A 224 -5.21 -17.43 -2.71
N LYS A 225 -5.96 -18.23 -3.48
CA LYS A 225 -6.64 -19.42 -2.96
C LYS A 225 -5.65 -20.43 -2.38
N LEU A 226 -4.57 -20.71 -3.11
CA LEU A 226 -3.53 -21.63 -2.63
C LEU A 226 -2.86 -21.11 -1.35
N PHE A 227 -2.65 -19.80 -1.25
CA PHE A 227 -2.08 -19.19 -0.06
C PHE A 227 -3.04 -19.28 1.13
N ASP A 228 -4.34 -19.01 0.93
CA ASP A 228 -5.36 -19.13 1.98
C ASP A 228 -5.48 -20.58 2.49
N GLU A 229 -5.32 -21.57 1.60
CA GLU A 229 -5.44 -22.99 1.95
C GLU A 229 -4.19 -23.57 2.61
N ASN A 230 -3.00 -23.13 2.19
CA ASN A 230 -1.73 -23.81 2.54
C ASN A 230 -0.76 -22.93 3.33
N ASN A 231 -0.94 -21.60 3.33
CA ASN A 231 -0.04 -20.61 3.92
C ASN A 231 1.44 -20.90 3.58
N PHE A 232 1.72 -21.06 2.28
CA PHE A 232 3.05 -21.45 1.78
C PHE A 232 4.09 -20.34 1.96
N ASP A 233 5.37 -20.73 2.10
CA ASP A 233 6.50 -19.78 2.10
C ASP A 233 6.90 -19.34 0.68
N VAL A 234 6.78 -20.25 -0.30
CA VAL A 234 7.08 -19.98 -1.71
C VAL A 234 6.14 -20.75 -2.62
N LEU A 235 5.69 -20.10 -3.70
CA LEU A 235 4.99 -20.73 -4.80
C LEU A 235 5.91 -20.76 -6.02
N MET A 236 6.02 -21.94 -6.63
CA MET A 236 6.68 -22.11 -7.93
C MET A 236 5.65 -22.64 -8.93
N CYS A 237 5.53 -21.98 -10.08
CA CYS A 237 4.68 -22.41 -11.18
C CYS A 237 5.49 -22.63 -12.46
N GLY A 238 4.88 -23.32 -13.41
CA GLY A 238 5.46 -23.49 -14.74
C GLY A 238 5.30 -22.25 -15.60
N ASN A 239 5.99 -22.23 -16.74
CA ASN A 239 5.82 -21.19 -17.75
C ASN A 239 5.66 -21.81 -19.15
N LYS A 240 4.95 -21.08 -20.02
CA LYS A 240 4.90 -21.33 -21.45
C LYS A 240 5.86 -20.42 -22.15
N GLN A 241 6.52 -20.93 -23.19
CA GLN A 241 7.42 -20.12 -23.99
C GLN A 241 6.70 -19.59 -25.22
N VAL A 242 6.88 -18.30 -25.51
CA VAL A 242 6.45 -17.69 -26.77
C VAL A 242 7.68 -17.38 -27.60
N LYS A 243 7.72 -17.83 -28.85
CA LYS A 243 8.81 -17.55 -29.79
C LYS A 243 8.23 -16.99 -31.08
N ASN A 244 8.65 -15.78 -31.45
CA ASN A 244 8.16 -15.06 -32.64
C ASN A 244 6.63 -14.95 -32.70
N GLY A 245 5.97 -14.73 -31.56
CA GLY A 245 4.52 -14.64 -31.45
C GLY A 245 3.77 -15.98 -31.40
N THR A 246 4.46 -17.11 -31.58
CA THR A 246 3.88 -18.45 -31.47
C THR A 246 4.11 -19.02 -30.07
N VAL A 247 3.02 -19.41 -29.39
CA VAL A 247 3.09 -20.16 -28.13
C VAL A 247 3.61 -21.57 -28.46
N LEU A 248 4.69 -21.99 -27.81
CA LEU A 248 5.23 -23.33 -27.97
C LEU A 248 4.40 -24.33 -27.16
N GLU A 249 4.24 -25.54 -27.69
CA GLU A 249 3.62 -26.67 -26.98
C GLU A 249 4.44 -27.11 -25.74
N TRP A 250 5.74 -26.82 -25.74
CA TRP A 250 6.61 -27.14 -24.63
C TRP A 250 6.32 -26.25 -23.41
N GLU A 251 6.25 -26.88 -22.24
CA GLU A 251 6.01 -26.23 -20.96
C GLU A 251 7.18 -26.48 -20.02
N ASN A 252 7.71 -25.43 -19.41
CA ASN A 252 8.63 -25.57 -18.29
C ASN A 252 7.82 -25.86 -17.03
N LYS A 253 8.04 -27.00 -16.38
CA LYS A 253 7.30 -27.39 -15.16
C LYS A 253 8.24 -27.54 -13.98
N PRO A 254 7.99 -26.87 -12.84
CA PRO A 254 8.78 -27.07 -11.63
C PRO A 254 8.60 -28.49 -11.10
N SER A 255 9.66 -29.03 -10.52
CA SER A 255 9.67 -30.35 -9.87
C SER A 255 9.40 -30.22 -8.37
N LYS A 256 8.75 -31.22 -7.77
CA LYS A 256 8.66 -31.34 -6.31
C LYS A 256 9.96 -31.84 -5.65
N LYS A 257 10.92 -32.33 -6.44
CA LYS A 257 12.28 -32.68 -5.99
C LYS A 257 13.17 -31.46 -6.14
N LEU A 258 13.10 -30.54 -5.17
CA LEU A 258 13.95 -29.35 -5.05
C LEU A 258 15.28 -29.69 -4.37
#